data_AF-A0A6J4FSE0-F1
#
_entry.id   AF-A0A6J4FSE0-F1
#
_cell.length_a   1.000
_cell.length_b   1.000
_cell.length_c   1.000
_cell.angle_alpha   90.00
_cell.angle_beta   90.00
_cell.angle_gamma   90.00
#
_symmetry.space_group_name_H-M   'P 1'
#
loop_
_entity.id
_entity.type
_entity.pdbx_description
1 polymer ?
#
loop_
_entity_poly.entity_id
_entity_poly.type
_entity_poly.pdbx_seq_one_letter_code
_entity_poly.pdbx_strand_id
1 'polypeptide(L)'
;MSETQTPEQTNPAPAEAPAEAAAPAPEAQPTDKLAELEAEVARLKNEVLYARADTENVRRRLEQQAEDRGKYAVGQFAKDVLSVADNLRRALDAVPPAAREGNDIANTLTVGVEMTERELLGTFERYGIRQVAALGTRFDPNFHQAMMEMEDTTQPEGTVVMVMQQGYQIHDRLLRPALVAVSKGGPKTPPGEQLDTNV
;
A
#
# COMPACT_ATOMS: atom_id res chain seq x y z
N MET A 1 -63.52 -58.02 31.18
CA MET A 1 -64.53 -58.74 30.37
C MET A 1 -63.82 -59.02 29.06
N SER A 2 -63.07 -60.11 29.00
CA SER A 2 -63.55 -61.49 28.79
C SER A 2 -63.64 -61.73 27.28
N GLU A 3 -62.72 -62.54 26.74
CA GLU A 3 -62.98 -63.95 26.36
C GLU A 3 -63.86 -64.01 25.10
N THR A 4 -63.54 -64.74 24.03
CA THR A 4 -62.83 -66.03 23.88
C THR A 4 -62.04 -65.99 22.53
N GLN A 5 -61.24 -66.95 22.05
CA GLN A 5 -61.20 -68.41 22.20
C GLN A 5 -59.86 -68.96 21.66
N THR A 6 -59.39 -70.11 22.16
CA THR A 6 -58.30 -70.91 21.57
C THR A 6 -58.84 -72.32 21.27
N PRO A 7 -58.40 -72.95 20.16
CA PRO A 7 -57.70 -74.24 20.26
C PRO A 7 -56.45 -74.26 19.33
N GLU A 8 -55.32 -74.88 19.71
CA GLU A 8 -54.99 -76.31 19.45
C GLU A 8 -55.43 -76.78 18.05
N GLN A 9 -54.62 -77.34 17.15
CA GLN A 9 -53.49 -78.29 17.26
C GLN A 9 -52.77 -78.31 15.87
N THR A 10 -51.57 -78.84 15.56
CA THR A 10 -50.55 -79.70 16.24
C THR A 10 -49.16 -79.44 15.59
N ASN A 11 -48.06 -79.98 16.13
CA ASN A 11 -46.73 -80.06 15.49
C ASN A 11 -46.48 -81.51 14.98
N PRO A 12 -45.78 -81.75 13.86
CA PRO A 12 -44.34 -82.03 13.98
C PRO A 12 -43.43 -81.44 12.87
N ALA A 13 -42.24 -81.02 13.31
CA ALA A 13 -41.02 -80.81 12.51
C ALA A 13 -40.50 -82.16 11.91
N PRO A 14 -39.50 -82.22 11.01
CA PRO A 14 -38.48 -81.19 10.75
C PRO A 14 -38.08 -80.94 9.28
N ALA A 15 -37.47 -79.77 9.04
CA ALA A 15 -36.57 -79.54 7.91
C ALA A 15 -35.40 -78.66 8.40
N GLU A 16 -34.20 -79.24 8.42
CA GLU A 16 -32.97 -78.53 8.77
C GLU A 16 -32.64 -77.48 7.70
N ALA A 17 -32.50 -76.22 8.10
CA ALA A 17 -31.81 -75.19 7.33
C ALA A 17 -30.47 -74.89 8.05
N PRO A 18 -29.32 -74.83 7.35
CA PRO A 18 -28.04 -74.72 8.02
C PRO A 18 -27.89 -73.40 8.78
N ALA A 19 -27.33 -73.46 9.98
CA ALA A 19 -26.84 -72.27 10.67
C ALA A 19 -25.66 -71.70 9.87
N GLU A 20 -25.90 -70.64 9.12
CA GLU A 20 -24.84 -69.90 8.43
C GLU A 20 -23.92 -69.29 9.49
N ALA A 21 -22.66 -69.75 9.49
CA ALA A 21 -21.69 -69.36 10.49
C ALA A 21 -21.42 -67.86 10.42
N ALA A 22 -21.79 -67.13 11.47
CA ALA A 22 -21.29 -65.78 11.68
C ALA A 22 -19.77 -65.83 11.77
N ALA A 23 -19.08 -65.51 10.68
CA ALA A 23 -17.65 -65.34 10.67
C ALA A 23 -17.29 -64.31 11.75
N PRO A 24 -16.27 -64.55 12.59
CA PRO A 24 -15.81 -63.53 13.51
C PRO A 24 -15.33 -62.34 12.66
N ALA A 25 -15.98 -61.19 12.83
CA ALA A 25 -15.39 -59.95 12.35
C ALA A 25 -13.98 -59.87 12.95
N PRO A 26 -12.94 -59.55 12.15
CA PRO A 26 -11.60 -59.48 12.68
C PRO A 26 -11.58 -58.42 13.78
N GLU A 27 -11.34 -58.84 15.01
CA GLU A 27 -11.11 -57.92 16.13
C GLU A 27 -9.86 -57.12 15.78
N ALA A 28 -10.05 -55.90 15.26
CA ALA A 28 -8.98 -55.00 14.89
C ALA A 28 -7.99 -54.93 16.06
N GLN A 29 -6.77 -55.39 15.82
CA GLN A 29 -5.85 -55.72 16.89
C GLN A 29 -5.49 -54.42 17.63
N PRO A 30 -5.15 -54.47 18.93
CA PRO A 30 -4.78 -53.25 19.67
C PRO A 30 -3.62 -52.48 19.01
N THR A 31 -2.81 -53.14 18.19
CA THR A 31 -1.78 -52.56 17.32
C THR A 31 -2.34 -51.71 16.17
N ASP A 32 -3.43 -52.12 15.52
CA ASP A 32 -4.04 -51.40 14.40
C ASP A 32 -4.63 -50.07 14.87
N LYS A 33 -5.35 -50.11 16.00
CA LYS A 33 -5.89 -48.91 16.65
C LYS A 33 -4.80 -47.95 17.14
N LEU A 34 -3.66 -48.48 17.59
CA LEU A 34 -2.49 -47.68 17.93
C LEU A 34 -1.91 -46.98 16.70
N ALA A 35 -1.76 -47.69 15.57
CA ALA A 35 -1.27 -47.11 14.32
C ALA A 35 -2.22 -46.04 13.75
N GLU A 36 -3.54 -46.26 13.82
CA GLU A 36 -4.56 -45.26 13.45
C GLU A 36 -4.47 -44.01 14.34
N LEU A 37 -4.34 -44.17 15.66
CA LEU A 37 -4.17 -43.08 16.61
C LEU A 37 -2.86 -42.31 16.37
N GLU A 38 -1.76 -43.00 16.09
CA GLU A 38 -0.47 -42.36 15.77
C GLU A 38 -0.54 -41.57 14.46
N ALA A 39 -1.19 -42.12 13.42
CA ALA A 39 -1.41 -41.44 12.15
C ALA A 39 -2.30 -40.20 12.30
N GLU A 40 -3.39 -40.28 13.08
CA GLU A 40 -4.27 -39.14 13.36
C GLU A 40 -3.55 -38.07 14.20
N VAL A 41 -2.77 -38.47 15.21
CA VAL A 41 -1.91 -37.55 15.97
C VAL A 41 -0.87 -36.88 15.07
N ALA A 42 -0.30 -37.58 14.08
CA ALA A 42 0.61 -36.99 13.10
C ALA A 42 -0.12 -36.00 12.17
N ARG A 43 -1.33 -36.35 11.70
CA ARG A 43 -2.19 -35.47 10.89
C ARG A 43 -2.53 -34.19 11.64
N LEU A 44 -3.03 -34.30 12.87
CA LEU A 44 -3.39 -33.17 13.72
C LEU A 44 -2.17 -32.31 14.09
N LYS A 45 -1.00 -32.91 14.35
CA LYS A 45 0.25 -32.15 14.57
C LYS A 45 0.63 -31.32 13.34
N ASN A 46 0.53 -31.89 12.14
CA ASN A 46 0.79 -31.16 10.89
C ASN A 46 -0.23 -30.05 10.66
N GLU A 47 -1.51 -30.30 10.93
CA GLU A 47 -2.59 -29.32 10.84
C GLU A 47 -2.38 -28.15 11.81
N VAL A 48 -2.00 -28.43 13.07
CA VAL A 48 -1.65 -27.41 14.07
C VAL A 48 -0.39 -26.62 13.70
N LEU A 49 0.65 -27.28 13.16
CA LEU A 49 1.85 -26.59 12.68
C LEU A 49 1.54 -25.66 11.50
N TYR A 50 0.70 -26.10 10.56
CA TYR A 50 0.26 -25.30 9.42
C TYR A 50 -0.60 -24.10 9.87
N ALA A 51 -1.61 -24.34 10.71
CA ALA A 51 -2.45 -23.29 11.28
C ALA A 51 -1.61 -22.27 12.08
N ARG A 52 -0.60 -22.72 12.83
CA ARG A 52 0.32 -21.83 13.52
C ARG A 52 1.12 -20.97 12.54
N ALA A 53 1.71 -21.55 11.49
CA ALA A 53 2.44 -20.81 10.46
C ALA A 53 1.56 -19.75 9.78
N ASP A 54 0.30 -20.08 9.47
CA ASP A 54 -0.67 -19.13 8.95
C ASP A 54 -0.97 -17.99 9.94
N THR A 55 -1.13 -18.28 11.24
CA THR A 55 -1.33 -17.22 12.24
C THR A 55 -0.10 -16.31 12.38
N GLU A 56 1.12 -16.85 12.34
CA GLU A 56 2.36 -16.06 12.39
C GLU A 56 2.52 -15.18 11.13
N ASN A 57 2.19 -15.71 9.95
CA ASN A 57 2.17 -14.96 8.69
C ASN A 57 1.12 -13.82 8.71
N VAL A 58 -0.10 -14.10 9.18
CA VAL A 58 -1.15 -13.08 9.31
C VAL A 58 -0.75 -12.03 10.35
N ARG A 59 -0.17 -12.41 11.49
CA ARG A 59 0.32 -11.49 12.53
C ARG A 59 1.34 -10.52 11.95
N ARG A 60 2.36 -11.03 11.26
CA ARG A 60 3.41 -10.22 10.61
C ARG A 60 2.84 -9.26 9.56
N ARG A 61 1.87 -9.70 8.77
CA ARG A 61 1.18 -8.86 7.77
C ARG A 61 0.35 -7.76 8.44
N LEU A 62 -0.32 -8.04 9.55
CA LEU A 62 -1.12 -7.06 10.29
C LEU A 62 -0.23 -6.02 11.00
N GLU A 63 0.94 -6.42 11.51
CA GLU A 63 1.94 -5.50 12.08
C GLU A 63 2.42 -4.51 11.01
N GLN A 64 2.85 -4.99 9.84
CA GLN A 64 3.25 -4.11 8.73
C GLN A 64 2.12 -3.15 8.32
N GLN A 65 0.88 -3.65 8.19
CA GLN A 65 -0.27 -2.82 7.87
C GLN A 65 -0.63 -1.80 8.96
N ALA A 66 -0.34 -2.08 10.22
CA ALA A 66 -0.56 -1.16 11.34
C ALA A 66 0.50 -0.05 11.34
N GLU A 67 1.78 -0.39 11.11
CA GLU A 67 2.84 0.59 10.91
C GLU A 67 2.55 1.50 9.72
N ASP A 68 2.21 0.93 8.56
CA ASP A 68 1.96 1.70 7.35
C ASP A 68 0.72 2.59 7.51
N ARG A 69 -0.33 2.10 8.18
CA ARG A 69 -1.48 2.94 8.58
C ARG A 69 -1.05 4.09 9.48
N GLY A 70 -0.15 3.86 10.43
CA GLY A 70 0.41 4.92 11.29
C GLY A 70 1.20 5.97 10.51
N LYS A 71 2.16 5.54 9.68
CA LYS A 71 3.00 6.40 8.83
C LYS A 71 2.16 7.26 7.88
N TYR A 72 1.06 6.71 7.34
CA TYR A 72 0.24 7.38 6.32
C TYR A 72 -1.11 7.93 6.81
N ALA A 73 -1.44 7.84 8.10
CA ALA A 73 -2.72 8.28 8.66
C ALA A 73 -3.06 9.74 8.33
N VAL A 74 -2.06 10.62 8.41
CA VAL A 74 -2.22 12.06 8.16
C VAL A 74 -2.18 12.42 6.67
N GLY A 75 -1.98 11.47 5.76
CA GLY A 75 -1.70 11.75 4.35
C GLY A 75 -2.78 12.55 3.62
N GLN A 76 -4.07 12.22 3.83
CA GLN A 76 -5.17 12.96 3.22
C GLN A 76 -5.31 14.37 3.80
N PHE A 77 -5.26 14.50 5.14
CA PHE A 77 -5.28 15.80 5.81
C PHE A 77 -4.12 16.69 5.35
N ALA A 78 -2.89 16.14 5.29
CA ALA A 78 -1.71 16.82 4.80
C ALA A 78 -1.92 17.33 3.36
N LYS A 79 -2.45 16.48 2.46
CA LYS A 79 -2.75 16.83 1.07
C LYS A 79 -3.69 18.03 0.95
N ASP A 80 -4.72 18.10 1.80
CA ASP A 80 -5.67 19.22 1.81
C ASP A 80 -5.01 20.50 2.37
N VAL A 81 -4.17 20.38 3.41
CA VAL A 81 -3.40 21.49 3.98
C VAL A 81 -2.29 22.03 3.05
N LEU A 82 -1.82 21.25 2.06
CA LEU A 82 -0.88 21.76 1.04
C LEU A 82 -1.43 23.01 0.32
N SER A 83 -2.76 23.12 0.16
CA SER A 83 -3.40 24.29 -0.44
C SER A 83 -3.19 25.58 0.39
N VAL A 84 -3.05 25.45 1.71
CA VAL A 84 -2.75 26.57 2.62
C VAL A 84 -1.31 27.04 2.40
N ALA A 85 -0.35 26.11 2.27
CA ALA A 85 1.05 26.44 1.96
C ALA A 85 1.15 27.16 0.60
N ASP A 86 0.47 26.66 -0.44
CA ASP A 86 0.45 27.32 -1.75
C ASP A 86 -0.17 28.73 -1.70
N ASN A 87 -1.18 28.95 -0.86
CA ASN A 87 -1.83 30.25 -0.69
C ASN A 87 -0.95 31.23 0.09
N LEU A 88 -0.23 30.79 1.13
CA LEU A 88 0.78 31.59 1.82
C LEU A 88 1.87 32.02 0.83
N ARG A 89 2.39 31.08 0.03
CA ARG A 89 3.38 31.36 -1.01
C ARG A 89 2.88 32.37 -2.04
N ARG A 90 1.67 32.16 -2.56
CA ARG A 90 1.01 33.09 -3.49
C ARG A 90 0.82 34.49 -2.90
N ALA A 91 0.52 34.59 -1.60
CA ALA A 91 0.39 35.87 -0.92
C ALA A 91 1.74 36.60 -0.79
N LEU A 92 2.84 35.87 -0.55
CA LEU A 92 4.19 36.44 -0.54
C LEU A 92 4.61 36.90 -1.95
N ASP A 93 4.42 36.05 -2.97
CA ASP A 93 4.80 36.35 -4.36
C ASP A 93 3.94 37.48 -4.98
N ALA A 94 2.73 37.73 -4.45
CA ALA A 94 1.85 38.83 -4.87
C ALA A 94 2.23 40.21 -4.32
N VAL A 95 3.19 40.31 -3.38
CA VAL A 95 3.68 41.59 -2.83
C VAL A 95 4.99 41.96 -3.54
N PRO A 96 4.98 42.81 -4.59
CA PRO A 96 6.21 43.19 -5.28
C PRO A 96 7.14 43.99 -4.35
N PRO A 97 8.47 43.93 -4.54
CA PRO A 97 9.44 44.62 -3.68
C PRO A 97 9.15 46.12 -3.51
N ALA A 98 8.79 46.80 -4.61
CA ALA A 98 8.43 48.22 -4.62
C ALA A 98 7.19 48.58 -3.77
N ALA A 99 6.32 47.61 -3.43
CA ALA A 99 5.19 47.84 -2.52
C ALA A 99 5.58 47.71 -1.03
N ARG A 100 6.78 47.21 -0.73
CA ARG A 100 7.35 47.13 0.63
C ARG A 100 8.23 48.34 0.94
N GLU A 101 8.80 48.99 -0.08
CA GLU A 101 9.59 50.21 0.07
C GLU A 101 8.73 51.36 0.62
N GLY A 102 9.13 51.91 1.77
CA GLY A 102 8.39 53.00 2.43
C GLY A 102 7.09 52.59 3.13
N ASN A 103 6.75 51.30 3.20
CA ASN A 103 5.56 50.81 3.89
C ASN A 103 5.90 49.74 4.95
N ASP A 104 6.20 50.22 6.16
CA ASP A 104 6.58 49.38 7.30
C ASP A 104 5.52 48.32 7.67
N ILE A 105 4.23 48.64 7.47
CA ILE A 105 3.12 47.72 7.73
C ILE A 105 3.15 46.57 6.73
N ALA A 106 3.28 46.87 5.43
CA ALA A 106 3.38 45.86 4.39
C ALA A 106 4.63 44.98 4.58
N ASN A 107 5.77 45.58 4.94
CA ASN A 107 6.98 44.82 5.20
C ASN A 107 6.84 43.89 6.43
N THR A 108 6.33 44.42 7.54
CA THR A 108 6.09 43.64 8.78
C THR A 108 5.12 42.48 8.55
N LEU A 109 4.03 42.72 7.83
CA LEU A 109 3.05 41.68 7.48
C LEU A 109 3.69 40.59 6.61
N THR A 110 4.46 40.97 5.59
CA THR A 110 5.10 40.00 4.69
C THR A 110 6.14 39.14 5.43
N VAL A 111 6.92 39.72 6.34
CA VAL A 111 7.83 38.97 7.23
C VAL A 111 7.05 38.01 8.14
N GLY A 112 5.92 38.43 8.70
CA GLY A 112 5.06 37.57 9.52
C GLY A 112 4.54 36.35 8.74
N VAL A 113 4.04 36.58 7.52
CA VAL A 113 3.56 35.50 6.61
C VAL A 113 4.69 34.54 6.24
N GLU A 114 5.89 35.06 5.97
CA GLU A 114 7.09 34.24 5.66
C GLU A 114 7.52 33.38 6.86
N MET A 115 7.41 33.90 8.10
CA MET A 115 7.65 33.13 9.31
C MET A 115 6.60 32.00 9.48
N THR A 116 5.32 32.28 9.20
CA THR A 116 4.26 31.26 9.23
C THR A 116 4.43 30.19 8.13
N GLU A 117 4.83 30.56 6.91
CA GLU A 117 5.17 29.60 5.85
C GLU A 117 6.30 28.67 6.31
N ARG A 118 7.37 29.25 6.88
CA ARG A 118 8.52 28.49 7.40
C ARG A 118 8.14 27.54 8.54
N GLU A 119 7.26 27.95 9.45
CA GLU A 119 6.77 27.09 10.54
C GLU A 119 5.89 25.94 10.01
N LEU A 120 5.06 26.21 9.00
CA LEU A 120 4.23 25.19 8.33
C LEU A 120 5.10 24.15 7.61
N LEU A 121 6.10 24.59 6.84
CA LEU A 121 7.03 23.70 6.15
C LEU A 121 7.88 22.88 7.15
N GLY A 122 8.39 23.51 8.22
CA GLY A 122 9.08 22.79 9.29
C GLY A 122 8.16 21.82 10.05
N THR A 123 6.84 22.03 10.03
CA THR A 123 5.86 21.07 10.56
C THR A 123 5.65 19.90 9.61
N PHE A 124 5.57 20.14 8.30
CA PHE A 124 5.52 19.10 7.28
C PHE A 124 6.74 18.15 7.39
N GLU A 125 7.96 18.69 7.51
CA GLU A 125 9.18 17.89 7.65
C GLU A 125 9.15 16.95 8.86
N ARG A 126 8.64 17.41 10.01
CA ARG A 126 8.48 16.58 11.23
C ARG A 126 7.54 15.39 11.03
N TYR A 127 6.54 15.52 10.16
CA TYR A 127 5.64 14.44 9.75
C TYR A 127 6.12 13.68 8.49
N GLY A 128 7.38 13.85 8.10
CA GLY A 128 7.98 13.16 6.94
C GLY A 128 7.49 13.67 5.58
N ILE A 129 6.75 14.78 5.55
CA ILE A 129 6.27 15.43 4.34
C ILE A 129 7.39 16.32 3.80
N ARG A 130 7.82 16.10 2.57
CA ARG A 130 8.92 16.83 1.91
C ARG A 130 8.48 17.35 0.55
N GLN A 131 9.01 18.51 0.19
CA GLN A 131 8.81 19.10 -1.13
C GLN A 131 9.60 18.32 -2.19
N VAL A 132 9.01 18.13 -3.36
CA VAL A 132 9.65 17.52 -4.53
C VAL A 132 10.48 18.60 -5.23
N ALA A 133 11.79 18.38 -5.34
CA ALA A 133 12.71 19.29 -6.00
C ALA A 133 12.54 19.22 -7.53
N ALA A 134 11.58 19.98 -8.07
CA ALA A 134 11.23 19.95 -9.48
C ALA A 134 12.07 20.92 -10.34
N LEU A 135 12.35 22.14 -9.87
CA LEU A 135 13.01 23.19 -10.67
C LEU A 135 14.42 22.77 -11.13
N GLY A 136 14.71 22.89 -12.43
CA GLY A 136 16.01 22.56 -13.01
C GLY A 136 16.32 21.06 -13.08
N THR A 137 15.39 20.19 -12.68
CA THR A 137 15.54 18.73 -12.81
C THR A 137 14.90 18.23 -14.11
N ARG A 138 15.30 17.04 -14.55
CA ARG A 138 14.65 16.37 -15.68
C ARG A 138 13.22 15.98 -15.29
N PHE A 139 12.28 16.15 -16.21
CA PHE A 139 10.89 15.75 -16.00
C PHE A 139 10.76 14.24 -15.70
N ASP A 140 10.12 13.91 -14.58
CA ASP A 140 9.77 12.54 -14.16
C ASP A 140 8.24 12.45 -13.99
N PRO A 141 7.52 11.65 -14.80
CA PRO A 141 6.08 11.47 -14.71
C PRO A 141 5.57 10.96 -13.34
N ASN A 142 6.43 10.34 -12.52
CA ASN A 142 6.05 9.84 -11.20
C ASN A 142 5.92 10.97 -10.16
N PHE A 143 6.57 12.10 -10.38
CA PHE A 143 6.64 13.21 -9.42
C PHE A 143 6.15 14.55 -10.00
N HIS A 144 6.14 14.69 -11.33
CA HIS A 144 5.85 15.94 -12.03
C HIS A 144 4.66 15.77 -12.99
N GLN A 145 3.83 16.81 -13.09
CA GLN A 145 2.75 16.93 -14.05
C GLN A 145 3.03 18.15 -14.95
N ALA A 146 3.39 17.89 -16.20
CA ALA A 146 3.64 18.95 -17.19
C ALA A 146 2.30 19.59 -17.60
N MET A 147 2.18 20.90 -17.34
CA MET A 147 0.99 21.69 -17.68
C MET A 147 1.16 22.47 -18.98
N MET A 148 2.40 22.85 -19.30
CA MET A 148 2.76 23.61 -20.48
C MET A 148 4.21 23.35 -20.85
N GLU A 149 4.56 23.68 -22.09
CA GLU A 149 5.91 23.61 -22.60
C GLU A 149 6.36 25.04 -22.94
N MET A 150 7.55 25.44 -22.50
CA MET A 150 8.14 26.76 -22.79
C MET A 150 9.33 26.63 -23.73
N GLU A 151 9.52 27.65 -24.57
CA GLU A 151 10.71 27.79 -25.40
C GLU A 151 11.83 28.40 -24.56
N ASP A 152 12.73 27.54 -24.06
CA ASP A 152 13.93 27.95 -23.34
C ASP A 152 15.16 27.28 -23.98
N THR A 153 15.98 28.09 -24.65
CA THR A 153 17.21 27.66 -25.33
C THR A 153 18.42 27.57 -24.39
N THR A 154 18.25 27.87 -23.10
CA THR A 154 19.30 27.71 -22.08
C THR A 154 19.25 26.34 -21.39
N GLN A 155 18.12 25.63 -21.49
CA GLN A 155 17.84 24.37 -20.82
C GLN A 155 17.60 23.23 -21.84
N PRO A 156 18.09 22.00 -21.59
CA PRO A 156 17.80 20.84 -22.43
C PRO A 156 16.30 20.51 -22.52
N GLU A 157 15.88 19.98 -23.67
CA GLU A 157 14.52 19.45 -23.91
C GLU A 157 14.09 18.50 -22.77
N GLY A 158 12.89 18.73 -22.20
CA GLY A 158 12.36 17.93 -21.08
C GLY A 158 12.91 18.28 -19.69
N THR A 159 13.67 19.37 -19.55
CA THR A 159 14.03 19.94 -18.23
C THR A 159 12.90 20.81 -17.69
N VAL A 160 12.64 20.78 -16.38
CA VAL A 160 11.65 21.66 -15.73
C VAL A 160 12.22 23.08 -15.60
N VAL A 161 11.60 24.03 -16.31
CA VAL A 161 12.02 25.44 -16.35
C VAL A 161 11.32 26.27 -15.26
N MET A 162 10.08 25.93 -14.93
CA MET A 162 9.27 26.65 -13.94
C MET A 162 8.36 25.68 -13.19
N VAL A 163 8.17 25.93 -11.88
CA VAL A 163 7.22 25.20 -11.04
C VAL A 163 6.06 26.13 -10.72
N MET A 164 4.87 25.78 -11.20
CA MET A 164 3.63 26.56 -11.00
C MET A 164 2.96 26.23 -9.65
N GLN A 165 3.10 24.98 -9.20
CA GLN A 165 2.63 24.53 -7.90
C GLN A 165 3.55 23.43 -7.37
N GLN A 166 3.97 23.54 -6.13
CA GLN A 166 4.99 22.66 -5.55
C GLN A 166 4.45 21.24 -5.35
N GLY A 167 5.28 20.24 -5.68
CA GLY A 167 4.99 18.83 -5.41
C GLY A 167 5.37 18.46 -3.98
N TYR A 168 4.67 17.48 -3.41
CA TYR A 168 4.96 16.98 -2.06
C TYR A 168 4.78 15.47 -1.96
N GLN A 169 5.64 14.83 -1.17
CA GLN A 169 5.57 13.41 -0.80
C GLN A 169 5.60 13.25 0.71
N ILE A 170 4.92 12.24 1.25
CA ILE A 170 5.00 11.80 2.64
C ILE A 170 5.82 10.50 2.69
N HIS A 171 6.96 10.52 3.39
CA HIS A 171 7.95 9.45 3.38
C HIS A 171 8.37 9.08 1.93
N ASP A 172 7.96 7.91 1.43
CA ASP A 172 8.14 7.38 0.07
C ASP A 172 6.92 7.52 -0.85
N ARG A 173 5.76 7.97 -0.34
CA ARG A 173 4.51 8.10 -1.11
C ARG A 173 4.25 9.53 -1.59
N LEU A 174 3.98 9.71 -2.87
CA LEU A 174 3.53 11.00 -3.42
C LEU A 174 2.16 11.41 -2.83
N LEU A 175 2.04 12.65 -2.34
CA LEU A 175 0.76 13.27 -1.96
C LEU A 175 0.15 14.05 -3.13
N ARG A 176 0.99 14.82 -3.82
CA ARG A 176 0.62 15.68 -4.96
C ARG A 176 1.84 15.88 -5.87
N PRO A 177 1.72 15.68 -7.20
CA PRO A 177 2.80 15.99 -8.13
C PRO A 177 3.09 17.49 -8.18
N ALA A 178 4.32 17.86 -8.57
CA ALA A 178 4.63 19.24 -8.90
C ALA A 178 4.01 19.59 -10.26
N LEU A 179 3.27 20.69 -10.35
CA LEU A 179 2.75 21.19 -11.62
C LEU A 179 3.82 22.09 -12.24
N VAL A 180 4.33 21.67 -13.41
CA VAL A 180 5.56 22.21 -13.99
C VAL A 180 5.37 22.65 -15.44
N ALA A 181 6.23 23.58 -15.86
CA ALA A 181 6.49 23.87 -17.25
C ALA A 181 7.85 23.27 -17.65
N VAL A 182 7.88 22.55 -18.78
CA VAL A 182 9.10 21.88 -19.29
C VAL A 182 9.65 22.61 -20.52
N SER A 183 10.95 22.55 -20.76
CA SER A 183 11.57 23.15 -21.95
C SER A 183 11.29 22.31 -23.21
N LYS A 184 10.89 22.96 -24.30
CA LYS A 184 10.98 22.40 -25.68
C LYS A 184 12.42 22.31 -26.19
N GLY A 185 13.34 23.03 -25.54
CA GLY A 185 14.79 22.88 -25.66
C GLY A 185 15.46 23.64 -26.79
N GLY A 186 16.77 23.84 -26.60
CA GLY A 186 17.75 24.05 -27.66
C GLY A 186 19.18 23.98 -27.10
N PRO A 187 20.20 23.57 -27.88
CA PRO A 187 20.16 22.62 -28.99
C PRO A 187 20.27 21.16 -28.50
N LYS A 188 19.97 20.19 -29.36
CA LYS A 188 20.32 18.77 -29.12
C LYS A 188 21.83 18.58 -29.19
N THR A 189 22.41 17.88 -28.20
CA THR A 189 23.63 17.10 -28.45
C THR A 189 23.28 16.05 -29.52
N PRO A 190 23.95 16.03 -30.69
CA PRO A 190 23.63 15.07 -31.74
C PRO A 190 24.03 13.65 -31.28
N PRO A 191 23.17 12.64 -31.47
CA PRO A 191 23.52 11.26 -31.19
C PRO A 191 24.39 10.71 -32.33
N GLY A 192 25.68 10.52 -32.07
CA GLY A 192 26.57 9.74 -32.95
C GLY A 192 27.70 10.50 -33.61
N GLU A 193 28.60 11.11 -32.83
CA GLU A 193 29.97 11.38 -33.29
C GLU A 193 30.84 10.15 -33.03
N GLN A 194 30.63 9.10 -33.84
CA GLN A 194 31.65 8.06 -33.99
C GLN A 194 32.75 8.65 -34.88
N LEU A 195 33.90 8.95 -34.28
CA LEU A 195 35.08 9.39 -34.99
C LEU A 195 35.64 8.22 -35.80
N ASP A 196 35.25 8.14 -37.08
CA ASP A 196 35.90 7.27 -38.08
C ASP A 196 37.34 7.75 -38.33
N THR A 197 38.27 7.37 -37.45
CA THR A 197 39.70 7.55 -37.67
C THR A 197 40.20 6.47 -38.63
N ASN A 198 40.10 6.72 -39.94
CA ASN A 198 40.84 5.99 -40.97
C ASN A 198 41.14 6.90 -42.17
N VAL A 199 42.34 7.48 -42.16
CA VAL A 199 43.10 7.99 -43.31
C VAL A 199 44.57 7.60 -43.10
#